data_AF-A0A4V1X8H7-F1
#
_entry.id   AF-A0A4V1X8H7-F1
#
_cell.length_a   1.000
_cell.length_b   1.000
_cell.length_c   1.000
_cell.angle_alpha   90.00
_cell.angle_beta   90.00
_cell.angle_gamma   90.00
#
_symmetry.space_group_name_H-M   'P 1'
#
loop_
_entity.id
_entity.type
_entity.pdbx_description
1 polymer ?
#
loop_
_entity_poly.entity_id
_entity_poly.type
_entity_poly.pdbx_seq_one_letter_code
_entity_poly.pdbx_strand_id
1 'polypeptide(L)'
;MGKRRAWERDLYARMNEKYGGHNLRKMVWREDMPDFVLDVMRKRVVSKLSWNFGFRGRLIPVASPRTEDIEDVEDVSCVLIFRSLRTRADDLQNQADRIMTELEKWSSYFTKSFEAKLDPHAALEVTHKAPNWYSGPVVSHLKPRVRYPELEFHTTVWRGKKVAVYSLTDLLGENKAQELIEGSHYAGERSVVIKAARHNVPVEILLMQLQAYIAQPGP
;
A
#
# COMPACT_ATOMS: atom_id res chain seq x y z
N MET A 1 -23.48 -9.37 -3.08
CA MET A 1 -23.77 -8.17 -2.27
C MET A 1 -22.74 -7.10 -2.57
N GLY A 2 -23.15 -5.86 -2.89
CA GLY A 2 -22.20 -4.77 -3.21
C GLY A 2 -21.44 -4.30 -1.97
N LYS A 3 -20.16 -3.91 -2.13
CA LYS A 3 -19.25 -3.48 -1.05
C LYS A 3 -19.94 -2.53 -0.05
N ARG A 4 -20.74 -1.58 -0.56
CA ARG A 4 -21.52 -0.61 0.24
C ARG A 4 -22.40 -1.23 1.34
N ARG A 5 -23.14 -2.31 1.06
CA ARG A 5 -24.05 -2.93 2.06
C ARG A 5 -23.30 -3.65 3.17
N ALA A 6 -22.12 -4.18 2.89
CA ALA A 6 -21.26 -4.80 3.91
C ALA A 6 -20.71 -3.72 4.86
N TRP A 7 -20.19 -2.62 4.32
CA TRP A 7 -19.72 -1.49 5.11
C TRP A 7 -20.83 -0.78 5.90
N GLU A 8 -22.05 -0.70 5.36
CA GLU A 8 -23.23 -0.19 6.11
C GLU A 8 -23.55 -1.05 7.34
N ARG A 9 -23.28 -2.36 7.30
CA ARG A 9 -23.40 -3.25 8.46
C ARG A 9 -22.24 -3.07 9.46
N ASP A 10 -21.05 -2.72 8.97
CA ASP A 10 -19.86 -2.55 9.80
C ASP A 10 -19.71 -1.13 10.38
N LEU A 11 -20.59 -0.20 9.99
CA LEU A 11 -20.64 1.15 10.53
C LEU A 11 -21.00 1.11 12.02
N TYR A 12 -20.06 1.58 12.85
CA TYR A 12 -20.18 1.59 14.31
C TYR A 12 -21.45 2.34 14.76
N ALA A 13 -22.16 1.82 15.75
CA ALA A 13 -23.42 2.42 16.25
C ALA A 13 -23.27 3.91 16.64
N ARG A 14 -22.10 4.30 17.16
CA ARG A 14 -21.78 5.70 17.49
C ARG A 14 -21.75 6.64 16.29
N MET A 15 -21.48 6.13 15.09
CA MET A 15 -21.55 6.93 13.85
C MET A 15 -23.02 7.24 13.51
N ASN A 16 -23.91 6.26 13.69
CA ASN A 16 -25.36 6.46 13.55
C ASN A 16 -25.88 7.51 14.53
N GLU A 17 -25.43 7.49 15.78
CA GLU A 17 -25.78 8.49 16.79
C GLU A 17 -25.26 9.90 16.45
N LYS A 18 -24.00 10.01 16.01
CA LYS A 18 -23.36 11.30 15.77
C LYS A 18 -23.87 12.03 14.53
N TYR A 19 -24.12 11.30 13.44
CA TYR A 19 -24.46 11.90 12.16
C TYR A 19 -25.96 11.80 11.83
N GLY A 20 -26.69 10.92 12.53
CA GLY A 20 -28.09 10.63 12.26
C GLY A 20 -28.26 9.75 11.01
N GLY A 21 -29.18 8.78 11.08
CA GLY A 21 -29.38 7.79 10.00
C GLY A 21 -29.76 8.40 8.64
N HIS A 22 -30.41 9.57 8.63
CA HIS A 22 -30.75 10.28 7.39
C HIS A 22 -29.51 10.86 6.68
N ASN A 23 -28.55 11.42 7.41
CA ASN A 23 -27.35 12.00 6.80
C ASN A 23 -26.35 10.91 6.39
N LEU A 24 -26.29 9.80 7.12
CA LEU A 24 -25.48 8.63 6.73
C LEU A 24 -25.95 8.02 5.40
N ARG A 25 -27.27 7.99 5.16
CA ARG A 25 -27.82 7.55 3.85
C ARG A 25 -27.42 8.46 2.69
N LYS A 26 -27.16 9.74 2.97
CA LYS A 26 -26.69 10.74 2.00
C LYS A 26 -25.16 10.83 1.91
N MET A 27 -24.41 10.12 2.75
CA MET A 27 -22.96 10.09 2.62
C MET A 27 -22.57 9.41 1.31
N VAL A 28 -21.74 10.10 0.55
CA VAL A 28 -21.15 9.57 -0.67
C VAL A 28 -19.96 8.71 -0.28
N TRP A 29 -20.05 7.42 -0.55
CA TRP A 29 -18.92 6.52 -0.40
C TRP A 29 -17.94 6.78 -1.54
N ARG A 30 -16.72 7.17 -1.19
CA ARG A 30 -15.62 7.31 -2.15
C ARG A 30 -14.99 5.95 -2.38
N GLU A 31 -15.33 5.32 -3.50
CA GLU A 31 -14.70 4.05 -3.89
C GLU A 31 -13.19 4.19 -4.14
N ASP A 32 -12.75 5.43 -4.43
CA ASP A 32 -11.37 5.85 -4.67
C ASP A 32 -10.61 6.25 -3.39
N MET A 33 -11.14 5.99 -2.19
CA MET A 33 -10.46 6.35 -0.93
C MET A 33 -9.01 5.84 -0.84
N PRO A 34 -8.69 4.59 -1.22
CA PRO A 34 -7.31 4.10 -1.17
C PRO A 34 -6.35 4.91 -2.05
N ASP A 35 -6.79 5.23 -3.27
CA ASP A 35 -5.99 6.00 -4.24
C ASP A 35 -5.86 7.47 -3.81
N PHE A 36 -6.92 8.03 -3.23
CA PHE A 36 -6.90 9.38 -2.68
C PHE A 36 -5.92 9.50 -1.51
N VAL A 37 -5.96 8.57 -0.56
CA VAL A 37 -5.01 8.56 0.58
C VAL A 37 -3.58 8.40 0.07
N LEU A 38 -3.35 7.48 -0.87
CA LEU A 38 -2.05 7.29 -1.51
C LEU A 38 -1.53 8.57 -2.16
N ASP A 39 -2.37 9.26 -2.93
CA ASP A 39 -1.99 10.51 -3.59
C ASP A 39 -1.65 11.61 -2.58
N VAL A 40 -2.43 11.75 -1.50
CA VAL A 40 -2.16 12.70 -0.41
C VAL A 40 -0.83 12.38 0.28
N MET A 41 -0.55 11.12 0.56
CA MET A 41 0.73 10.70 1.18
C MET A 41 1.91 10.98 0.25
N ARG A 42 1.80 10.63 -1.05
CA ARG A 42 2.81 10.93 -2.08
C ARG A 42 3.08 12.43 -2.19
N LYS A 43 2.03 13.27 -2.25
CA LYS A 43 2.18 14.73 -2.30
C LYS A 43 2.92 15.30 -1.09
N ARG A 44 2.65 14.79 0.11
CA ARG A 44 3.36 15.20 1.33
C ARG A 44 4.84 14.82 1.29
N VAL A 45 5.14 13.58 0.87
CA VAL A 45 6.52 13.11 0.69
C VAL A 45 7.25 13.97 -0.34
N VAL A 46 6.66 14.18 -1.53
CA VAL A 46 7.24 15.02 -2.59
C VAL A 46 7.51 16.43 -2.06
N SER A 47 6.53 17.09 -1.44
CA SER A 47 6.71 18.44 -0.91
C SER A 47 7.89 18.56 0.07
N LYS A 48 8.11 17.54 0.92
CA LYS A 48 9.24 17.52 1.85
C LYS A 48 10.56 17.12 1.19
N LEU A 49 10.54 16.19 0.23
CA LEU A 49 11.72 15.81 -0.53
C LEU A 49 12.19 16.93 -1.45
N SER A 50 11.30 17.68 -2.11
CA SER A 50 11.68 18.82 -2.96
C SER A 50 12.54 19.82 -2.20
N TRP A 51 12.33 19.99 -0.90
CA TRP A 51 13.17 20.83 -0.05
C TRP A 51 14.57 20.24 0.23
N ASN A 52 14.75 18.92 0.19
CA ASN A 52 16.08 18.30 0.26
C ASN A 52 16.78 18.29 -1.11
N PHE A 53 16.02 18.05 -2.18
CA PHE A 53 16.51 18.01 -3.55
C PHE A 53 16.86 19.40 -4.11
N GLY A 54 16.18 20.45 -3.65
CA GLY A 54 16.39 21.83 -4.08
C GLY A 54 17.60 22.54 -3.46
N PHE A 55 18.29 21.94 -2.48
CA PHE A 55 19.50 22.51 -1.88
C PHE A 55 20.69 21.56 -2.10
N ARG A 56 21.77 22.11 -2.67
CA ARG A 56 23.03 21.40 -2.85
C ARG A 56 23.66 21.08 -1.48
N GLY A 57 24.14 19.85 -1.30
CA GLY A 57 24.89 19.42 -0.11
C GLY A 57 24.05 18.82 1.02
N ARG A 58 22.72 18.74 0.87
CA ARG A 58 21.85 18.05 1.83
C ARG A 58 21.69 16.57 1.58
N LEU A 59 21.86 16.18 0.32
CA LEU A 59 21.89 14.79 -0.11
C LEU A 59 23.29 14.49 -0.60
N ILE A 60 23.78 13.30 -0.30
CA ILE A 60 25.09 12.85 -0.77
C ILE A 60 24.87 11.86 -1.91
N PRO A 61 25.35 12.15 -3.12
CA PRO A 61 25.29 11.19 -4.21
C PRO A 61 26.17 9.99 -3.89
N VAL A 62 25.62 8.79 -4.12
CA VAL A 62 26.32 7.51 -3.98
C VAL A 62 26.03 6.63 -5.18
N ALA A 63 27.00 5.80 -5.57
CA ALA A 63 26.89 4.98 -6.77
C ALA A 63 25.78 3.90 -6.63
N SER A 64 25.61 3.35 -5.43
CA SER A 64 24.60 2.34 -5.13
C SER A 64 24.29 2.26 -3.63
N PRO A 65 23.25 1.52 -3.20
CA PRO A 65 22.95 1.30 -1.78
C PRO A 65 23.86 0.24 -1.11
N ARG A 66 24.86 -0.30 -1.81
CA ARG A 66 25.76 -1.33 -1.27
C ARG A 66 26.60 -0.74 -0.15
N THR A 67 26.94 -1.58 0.82
CA THR A 67 27.78 -1.20 1.99
C THR A 67 29.04 -0.46 1.57
N GLU A 68 29.74 -0.98 0.56
CA GLU A 68 30.99 -0.42 0.02
C GLU A 68 30.84 1.02 -0.49
N ASP A 69 29.68 1.36 -1.06
CA ASP A 69 29.41 2.68 -1.65
C ASP A 69 28.91 3.71 -0.62
N ILE A 70 28.54 3.28 0.59
CA ILE A 70 27.97 4.14 1.64
C ILE A 70 28.84 4.23 2.91
N GLU A 71 29.89 3.41 3.03
CA GLU A 71 30.72 3.30 4.24
C GLU A 71 31.48 4.59 4.58
N ASP A 72 31.91 5.31 3.54
CA ASP A 72 32.61 6.60 3.65
C ASP A 72 31.67 7.76 3.99
N VAL A 73 30.36 7.56 3.90
CA VAL A 73 29.38 8.59 4.24
C VAL A 73 29.15 8.60 5.75
N GLU A 74 29.36 9.75 6.37
CA GLU A 74 29.05 9.96 7.79
C GLU A 74 27.55 10.13 8.03
N ASP A 75 27.08 9.56 9.15
CA ASP A 75 25.72 9.68 9.68
C ASP A 75 24.62 9.27 8.70
N VAL A 76 24.71 8.09 8.08
CA VAL A 76 23.67 7.60 7.15
C VAL A 76 22.37 7.30 7.90
N SER A 77 21.25 7.89 7.46
CA SER A 77 19.91 7.62 8.00
C SER A 77 19.08 6.73 7.08
N CYS A 78 19.02 7.07 5.79
CA CYS A 78 18.41 6.24 4.77
C CYS A 78 19.01 6.51 3.38
N VAL A 79 18.85 5.55 2.47
CA VAL A 79 19.29 5.64 1.08
C VAL A 79 18.06 5.76 0.18
N LEU A 80 18.06 6.75 -0.72
CA LEU A 80 17.06 6.90 -1.76
C LEU A 80 17.64 6.41 -3.09
N ILE A 81 16.91 5.54 -3.77
CA ILE A 81 17.26 5.00 -5.07
C ILE A 81 16.28 5.55 -6.10
N PHE A 82 16.81 5.95 -7.25
CA PHE A 82 16.01 6.57 -8.32
C PHE A 82 15.42 5.56 -9.31
N ARG A 83 15.86 4.30 -9.25
CA ARG A 83 15.29 3.18 -10.00
C ARG A 83 14.34 2.33 -9.15
N SER A 84 13.54 1.52 -9.83
CA SER A 84 12.70 0.52 -9.19
C SER A 84 13.55 -0.56 -8.52
N LEU A 85 13.11 -1.02 -7.36
CA LEU A 85 13.65 -2.20 -6.68
C LEU A 85 12.85 -3.47 -6.99
N ARG A 86 11.75 -3.34 -7.75
CA ARG A 86 10.93 -4.48 -8.15
C ARG A 86 11.73 -5.45 -9.00
N THR A 87 11.47 -6.72 -8.77
CA THR A 87 12.08 -7.84 -9.45
C THR A 87 11.03 -8.62 -10.24
N ARG A 88 11.48 -9.62 -11.00
CA ARG A 88 10.57 -10.55 -11.69
C ARG A 88 9.65 -11.31 -10.72
N ALA A 89 10.04 -11.46 -9.45
CA ALA A 89 9.22 -12.12 -8.44
C ALA A 89 7.95 -11.29 -8.15
N ASP A 90 8.07 -9.96 -8.10
CA ASP A 90 6.94 -9.05 -7.97
C ASP A 90 5.95 -9.19 -9.14
N ASP A 91 6.45 -9.37 -10.36
CA ASP A 91 5.59 -9.55 -11.54
C ASP A 91 4.81 -10.86 -11.45
N LEU A 92 5.44 -11.94 -10.98
CA LEU A 92 4.78 -13.22 -10.74
C LEU A 92 3.73 -13.12 -9.62
N GLN A 93 4.03 -12.39 -8.54
CA GLN A 93 3.09 -12.13 -7.46
C GLN A 93 1.87 -11.34 -7.96
N ASN A 94 2.09 -10.28 -8.73
CA ASN A 94 1.01 -9.51 -9.38
C ASN A 94 0.14 -10.40 -10.29
N GLN A 95 0.75 -11.34 -11.02
CA GLN A 95 0.01 -12.28 -11.86
C GLN A 95 -0.82 -13.26 -11.02
N ALA A 96 -0.25 -13.79 -9.92
CA ALA A 96 -0.97 -14.64 -8.99
C ALA A 96 -2.18 -13.92 -8.39
N ASP A 97 -2.03 -12.66 -7.98
CA ASP A 97 -3.12 -11.84 -7.44
C ASP A 97 -4.23 -11.58 -8.46
N ARG A 98 -3.87 -11.37 -9.74
CA ARG A 98 -4.86 -11.23 -10.83
C ARG A 98 -5.65 -12.51 -11.04
N ILE A 99 -4.97 -13.66 -11.07
CA ILE A 99 -5.62 -14.98 -11.20
C ILE A 99 -6.55 -15.23 -10.01
N MET A 100 -6.09 -14.95 -8.79
CA MET A 100 -6.90 -15.08 -7.58
C MET A 100 -8.15 -14.19 -7.66
N THR A 101 -8.01 -12.94 -8.10
CA THR A 101 -9.14 -12.00 -8.24
C THR A 101 -10.16 -12.48 -9.29
N GLU A 102 -9.70 -12.99 -10.42
CA GLU A 102 -10.56 -13.60 -11.44
C GLU A 102 -11.30 -14.82 -10.88
N LEU A 103 -10.61 -15.71 -10.18
CA LEU A 103 -11.22 -16.90 -9.59
C LEU A 103 -12.24 -16.54 -8.49
N GLU A 104 -11.95 -15.54 -7.67
CA GLU A 104 -12.86 -14.99 -6.66
C GLU A 104 -14.14 -14.43 -7.30
N LYS A 105 -14.01 -13.75 -8.44
CA LYS A 105 -15.12 -13.22 -9.24
C LYS A 105 -15.99 -14.36 -9.78
N TRP A 106 -15.39 -15.41 -10.34
CA TRP A 106 -16.14 -16.58 -10.84
C TRP A 106 -16.82 -17.36 -9.71
N SER A 107 -16.12 -17.57 -8.58
CA SER A 107 -16.68 -18.18 -7.37
C SER A 107 -17.89 -17.40 -6.85
N SER A 108 -17.78 -16.07 -6.79
CA SER A 108 -18.87 -15.18 -6.41
C SER A 108 -20.03 -15.19 -7.41
N TYR A 109 -19.75 -15.29 -8.71
CA TYR A 109 -20.77 -15.38 -9.76
C TYR A 109 -21.53 -16.70 -9.64
N PHE A 110 -20.80 -17.82 -9.54
CA PHE A 110 -21.39 -19.15 -9.39
C PHE A 110 -22.27 -19.24 -8.14
N THR A 111 -21.79 -18.74 -7.00
CA THR A 111 -22.55 -18.76 -5.74
C THR A 111 -23.87 -18.01 -5.87
N LYS A 112 -23.89 -16.85 -6.53
CA LYS A 112 -25.13 -16.08 -6.73
C LYS A 112 -26.08 -16.76 -7.71
N SER A 113 -25.56 -17.29 -8.82
CA SER A 113 -26.38 -17.95 -9.84
C SER A 113 -27.02 -19.24 -9.34
N PHE A 114 -26.39 -19.90 -8.37
CA PHE A 114 -26.87 -21.14 -7.77
C PHE A 114 -27.27 -21.00 -6.30
N GLU A 115 -27.58 -19.78 -5.85
CA GLU A 115 -27.88 -19.47 -4.44
C GLU A 115 -28.99 -20.36 -3.88
N ALA A 116 -30.09 -20.54 -4.62
CA ALA A 116 -31.20 -21.41 -4.21
C ALA A 116 -30.85 -22.91 -4.08
N LYS A 117 -29.73 -23.35 -4.67
CA LYS A 117 -29.25 -24.74 -4.55
C LYS A 117 -28.17 -24.90 -3.48
N LEU A 118 -27.43 -23.84 -3.17
CA LEU A 118 -26.30 -23.85 -2.24
C LEU A 118 -26.72 -23.42 -0.84
N ASP A 119 -27.67 -22.48 -0.74
CA ASP A 119 -28.19 -21.97 0.52
C ASP A 119 -29.52 -22.66 0.87
N PRO A 120 -29.57 -23.48 1.93
CA PRO A 120 -30.80 -24.15 2.35
C PRO A 120 -31.89 -23.16 2.76
N HIS A 121 -31.55 -21.91 3.09
CA HIS A 121 -32.52 -20.87 3.46
C HIS A 121 -33.02 -20.04 2.27
N ALA A 122 -32.41 -20.18 1.08
CA ALA A 122 -32.80 -19.47 -0.14
C ALA A 122 -33.56 -20.36 -1.14
N ALA A 123 -33.78 -21.63 -0.81
CA ALA A 123 -34.56 -22.55 -1.64
C ALA A 123 -36.02 -22.11 -1.76
N LEU A 124 -36.62 -22.31 -2.93
CA LEU A 124 -38.00 -21.87 -3.25
C LEU A 124 -39.07 -22.45 -2.32
N GLU A 125 -38.80 -23.62 -1.72
CA GLU A 125 -39.72 -24.36 -0.86
C GLU A 125 -39.64 -23.93 0.62
N VAL A 126 -38.72 -23.02 0.96
CA VAL A 126 -38.43 -22.65 2.34
C VAL A 126 -39.11 -21.33 2.73
N THR A 127 -39.89 -21.38 3.80
CA THR A 127 -40.71 -20.25 4.28
C THR A 127 -40.12 -19.51 5.49
N HIS A 128 -39.08 -20.06 6.11
CA HIS A 128 -38.44 -19.46 7.27
C HIS A 128 -37.33 -18.48 6.88
N LYS A 129 -37.08 -17.49 7.74
CA LYS A 129 -35.94 -16.57 7.57
C LYS A 129 -34.67 -17.20 8.14
N ALA A 130 -33.53 -16.92 7.50
CA ALA A 130 -32.24 -17.35 8.01
C ALA A 130 -32.01 -16.84 9.45
N PRO A 131 -31.42 -17.66 10.33
CA PRO A 131 -31.04 -17.23 11.67
C PRO A 131 -30.02 -16.08 11.65
N ASN A 132 -30.01 -15.23 12.67
CA ASN A 132 -29.12 -14.07 12.73
C ASN A 132 -27.61 -14.41 12.73
N TRP A 133 -27.25 -15.63 13.12
CA TRP A 133 -25.87 -16.12 13.10
C TRP A 133 -25.46 -16.70 11.74
N TYR A 134 -26.41 -16.94 10.84
CA TYR A 134 -26.13 -17.51 9.53
C TYR A 134 -25.59 -16.45 8.57
N SER A 135 -24.46 -16.74 7.94
CA SER A 135 -23.75 -15.81 7.04
C SER A 135 -23.86 -16.17 5.56
N GLY A 136 -24.65 -17.19 5.21
CA GLY A 136 -24.74 -17.74 3.85
C GLY A 136 -23.92 -19.02 3.67
N PRO A 137 -23.98 -19.61 2.46
CA PRO A 137 -23.27 -20.85 2.14
C PRO A 137 -21.75 -20.68 2.24
N VAL A 138 -21.06 -21.72 2.69
CA VAL A 138 -19.59 -21.72 2.76
C VAL A 138 -19.03 -21.78 1.35
N VAL A 139 -18.51 -20.65 0.87
CA VAL A 139 -17.81 -20.55 -0.40
C VAL A 139 -16.32 -20.80 -0.16
N SER A 140 -15.72 -21.74 -0.87
CA SER A 140 -14.29 -21.95 -0.84
C SER A 140 -13.59 -20.77 -1.54
N HIS A 141 -12.87 -19.97 -0.76
CA HIS A 141 -12.03 -18.89 -1.26
C HIS A 141 -10.59 -19.39 -1.36
N LEU A 142 -9.93 -19.09 -2.47
CA LEU A 142 -8.52 -19.42 -2.71
C LEU A 142 -7.65 -18.38 -1.99
N LYS A 143 -7.70 -18.38 -0.65
CA LYS A 143 -6.81 -17.52 0.14
C LYS A 143 -5.49 -18.26 0.40
N PRO A 144 -4.33 -17.70 0.01
CA PRO A 144 -3.07 -18.22 0.52
C PRO A 144 -3.11 -18.15 2.04
N ARG A 145 -2.79 -19.27 2.70
CA ARG A 145 -2.85 -19.42 4.17
C ARG A 145 -1.70 -18.68 4.87
N VAL A 146 -1.50 -17.41 4.58
CA VAL A 146 -0.58 -16.56 5.34
C VAL A 146 -1.41 -15.50 6.05
N ARG A 147 -1.69 -15.72 7.34
CA ARG A 147 -2.51 -14.79 8.12
C ARG A 147 -1.80 -13.46 8.41
N TYR A 148 -0.46 -13.44 8.30
CA TYR A 148 0.40 -12.27 8.48
C TYR A 148 1.71 -12.46 7.68
N PRO A 149 1.69 -12.31 6.36
CA PRO A 149 2.94 -12.32 5.61
C PRO A 149 3.82 -11.15 6.07
N GLU A 150 5.11 -11.40 6.21
CA GLU A 150 6.06 -10.34 6.52
C GLU A 150 6.05 -9.32 5.37
N LEU A 151 5.86 -8.05 5.73
CA LEU A 151 5.94 -6.96 4.79
C LEU A 151 7.40 -6.76 4.39
N GLU A 152 7.64 -6.57 3.10
CA GLU A 152 9.00 -6.43 2.59
C GLU A 152 9.51 -4.99 2.79
N PHE A 153 10.55 -4.85 3.62
CA PHE A 153 11.24 -3.59 3.84
C PHE A 153 12.69 -3.70 3.39
N HIS A 154 13.02 -3.01 2.29
CA HIS A 154 14.37 -2.97 1.76
C HIS A 154 15.31 -2.25 2.73
N THR A 155 16.41 -2.91 3.09
CA THR A 155 17.43 -2.37 3.99
C THR A 155 18.82 -2.68 3.45
N THR A 156 19.80 -1.87 3.87
CA THR A 156 21.23 -2.09 3.66
C THR A 156 21.97 -1.99 4.98
N VAL A 157 23.25 -2.37 5.00
CA VAL A 157 24.10 -2.31 6.19
C VAL A 157 25.09 -1.17 6.02
N TRP A 158 25.15 -0.28 7.01
CA TRP A 158 26.14 0.79 7.12
C TRP A 158 26.85 0.67 8.46
N ARG A 159 28.16 0.39 8.47
CA ARG A 159 28.99 0.23 9.68
C ARG A 159 28.34 -0.68 10.75
N GLY A 160 27.76 -1.80 10.30
CA GLY A 160 27.05 -2.77 11.15
C GLY A 160 25.62 -2.38 11.56
N LYS A 161 25.15 -1.17 11.21
CA LYS A 161 23.78 -0.71 11.45
C LYS A 161 22.90 -0.96 10.22
N LYS A 162 21.67 -1.45 10.44
CA LYS A 162 20.66 -1.53 9.36
C LYS A 162 20.09 -0.15 9.04
N VAL A 163 20.05 0.18 7.76
CA VAL A 163 19.60 1.46 7.22
C VAL A 163 18.50 1.18 6.18
N ALA A 164 17.45 2.00 6.18
CA ALA A 164 16.34 1.85 5.25
C ALA A 164 16.74 2.27 3.83
N VAL A 165 16.27 1.51 2.83
CA VAL A 165 16.47 1.77 1.42
C VAL A 165 15.10 2.00 0.77
N TYR A 166 14.92 3.16 0.14
CA TYR A 166 13.67 3.56 -0.48
C TYR A 166 13.84 3.73 -1.98
N SER A 167 13.01 3.05 -2.78
CA SER A 167 12.88 3.36 -4.21
C SER A 167 11.89 4.51 -4.41
N LEU A 168 12.36 5.64 -4.94
CA LEU A 168 11.48 6.78 -5.22
C LEU A 168 10.48 6.47 -6.32
N THR A 169 10.87 5.72 -7.34
CA THR A 169 9.96 5.30 -8.42
C THR A 169 8.85 4.40 -7.91
N ASP A 170 9.15 3.48 -7.01
CA ASP A 170 8.13 2.56 -6.48
C ASP A 170 7.19 3.28 -5.50
N LEU A 171 7.74 4.16 -4.66
CA LEU A 171 6.96 4.90 -3.67
C LEU A 171 6.09 5.99 -4.31
N LEU A 172 6.65 6.79 -5.22
CA LEU A 172 5.98 7.97 -5.78
C LEU A 172 5.27 7.69 -7.11
N GLY A 173 5.68 6.63 -7.82
CA GLY A 173 5.37 6.40 -9.23
C GLY A 173 6.41 7.06 -10.14
N GLU A 174 6.60 6.49 -11.33
CA GLU A 174 7.62 6.91 -12.31
C GLU A 174 7.56 8.42 -12.60
N ASN A 175 6.37 8.92 -12.96
CA ASN A 175 6.20 10.33 -13.34
C ASN A 175 6.61 11.32 -12.23
N LYS A 176 6.14 11.08 -11.00
CA LYS A 176 6.43 11.98 -9.86
C LYS A 176 7.86 11.87 -9.39
N ALA A 177 8.45 10.68 -9.47
CA ALA A 177 9.86 10.47 -9.15
C ALA A 177 10.75 11.20 -10.18
N GLN A 178 10.45 11.05 -11.46
CA GLN A 178 11.17 11.70 -12.55
C GLN A 178 11.12 13.22 -12.45
N GLU A 179 9.94 13.80 -12.21
CA GLU A 179 9.77 15.25 -12.00
C GLU A 179 10.63 15.77 -10.84
N LEU A 180 10.68 15.03 -9.73
CA LEU A 180 11.49 15.38 -8.55
C LEU A 180 13.00 15.30 -8.83
N ILE A 181 13.43 14.31 -9.62
CA ILE A 181 14.85 14.06 -9.92
C ILE A 181 15.38 15.06 -10.95
N GLU A 182 14.66 15.24 -12.07
CA GLU A 182 15.07 16.12 -13.17
C GLU A 182 15.09 17.60 -12.75
N GLY A 183 14.19 18.01 -11.86
CA GLY A 183 14.16 19.35 -11.28
C GLY A 183 15.25 19.63 -10.25
N SER A 184 16.18 18.70 -10.01
CA SER A 184 17.16 18.77 -8.92
C SER A 184 18.61 18.77 -9.40
N HIS A 185 19.53 19.05 -8.47
CA HIS A 185 20.97 18.94 -8.71
C HIS A 185 21.47 17.49 -8.88
N TYR A 186 20.61 16.49 -8.68
CA TYR A 186 20.97 15.07 -8.65
C TYR A 186 20.43 14.31 -9.88
N ALA A 187 20.01 15.01 -10.94
CA ALA A 187 19.36 14.41 -12.12
C ALA A 187 20.16 13.29 -12.83
N GLY A 188 21.50 13.28 -12.69
CA GLY A 188 22.38 12.25 -13.27
C GLY A 188 22.78 11.13 -12.31
N GLU A 189 22.36 11.20 -11.06
CA GLU A 189 22.77 10.26 -10.02
C GLU A 189 21.88 9.02 -10.00
N ARG A 190 22.38 7.91 -9.44
CA ARG A 190 21.60 6.67 -9.30
C ARG A 190 20.91 6.55 -7.95
N SER A 191 21.57 7.08 -6.93
CA SER A 191 21.12 7.04 -5.55
C SER A 191 21.71 8.19 -4.76
N VAL A 192 21.01 8.57 -3.70
CA VAL A 192 21.44 9.61 -2.79
C VAL A 192 21.17 9.19 -1.34
N VAL A 193 22.03 9.64 -0.44
CA VAL A 193 21.93 9.39 0.99
C VAL A 193 21.33 10.60 1.70
N ILE A 194 20.37 10.34 2.59
CA ILE A 194 19.92 11.29 3.60
C ILE A 194 20.73 11.04 4.88
N LYS A 195 21.37 12.10 5.39
CA LYS A 195 22.06 12.06 6.68
C LYS A 195 21.10 12.14 7.86
N ALA A 196 21.48 11.56 8.98
CA ALA A 196 20.80 11.65 10.25
C ALA A 196 20.90 13.10 10.76
N ALA A 197 19.79 13.82 10.66
CA ALA A 197 19.69 15.18 11.15
C ALA A 197 18.26 15.46 11.59
N ARG A 198 18.08 16.32 12.60
CA ARG A 198 16.76 16.65 13.15
C ARG A 198 15.76 17.15 12.11
N HIS A 199 16.24 17.83 11.07
CA HIS A 199 15.40 18.34 9.99
C HIS A 199 15.00 17.28 8.95
N ASN A 200 15.68 16.12 8.93
CA ASN A 200 15.39 15.00 8.01
C ASN A 200 14.40 13.99 8.60
N VAL A 201 14.29 13.92 9.94
CA VAL A 201 13.34 13.03 10.64
C VAL A 201 11.90 13.13 10.09
N PRO A 202 11.33 14.32 9.81
CA PRO A 202 9.98 14.39 9.25
C PRO A 202 9.84 13.76 7.86
N VAL A 203 10.88 13.85 7.03
CA VAL A 203 10.91 13.23 5.69
C VAL A 203 10.96 11.71 5.82
N GLU A 204 11.82 11.22 6.71
CA GLU A 204 12.00 9.78 6.97
C GLU A 204 10.71 9.14 7.50
N ILE A 205 10.00 9.80 8.41
CA ILE A 205 8.70 9.33 8.91
C ILE A 205 7.69 9.23 7.76
N LEU A 206 7.62 10.23 6.87
CA LEU A 206 6.71 10.22 5.74
C LEU A 206 7.05 9.11 4.73
N LEU A 207 8.35 8.88 4.48
CA LEU A 207 8.82 7.77 3.64
C LEU A 207 8.43 6.41 4.23
N MET A 208 8.65 6.21 5.53
CA MET A 208 8.26 5.00 6.24
C MET A 208 6.74 4.78 6.19
N GLN A 209 5.95 5.82 6.43
CA GLN A 209 4.48 5.76 6.35
C GLN A 209 4.01 5.38 4.94
N LEU A 210 4.59 6.00 3.91
CA LEU A 210 4.25 5.70 2.52
C LEU A 210 4.64 4.29 2.13
N GLN A 211 5.83 3.83 2.54
CA GLN A 211 6.26 2.45 2.32
C GLN A 211 5.31 1.48 3.02
N ALA A 212 4.97 1.70 4.29
CA ALA A 212 4.07 0.83 5.03
C ALA A 212 2.65 0.79 4.43
N TYR A 213 2.19 1.88 3.80
CA TYR A 213 0.90 1.92 3.13
C TYR A 213 0.88 1.12 1.81
N ILE A 214 2.00 1.13 1.06
CA ILE A 214 2.12 0.43 -0.22
C ILE A 214 2.58 -1.03 -0.02
N ALA A 215 3.23 -1.32 1.09
CA ALA A 215 3.90 -2.59 1.35
C ALA A 215 2.93 -3.77 1.12
N GLN A 216 3.40 -4.69 0.30
CA GLN A 216 2.74 -5.95 0.04
C GLN A 216 3.51 -7.08 0.75
N PRO A 217 2.85 -8.22 0.99
CA PRO A 217 3.53 -9.48 1.27
C PRO A 217 4.68 -9.68 0.27
N GLY A 218 5.88 -10.01 0.76
CA GLY A 218 6.97 -10.41 -0.13
C GLY A 218 6.62 -11.68 -0.93
N PRO A 219 7.25 -11.89 -2.10
CA PRO A 219 7.12 -13.11 -2.90
C PRO A 219 7.71 -14.37 -2.24
#